data_AF-U2FM48-F1
#
_entry.id   AF-U2FM48-F1
#
_cell.length_a   1.000
_cell.length_b   1.000
_cell.length_c   1.000
_cell.angle_alpha   90.00
_cell.angle_beta   90.00
_cell.angle_gamma   90.00
#
_symmetry.space_group_name_H-M   'P 1'
#
loop_
_entity.id
_entity.type
_entity.pdbx_description
1 polymer ?
#
loop_
_entity_poly.entity_id
_entity_poly.type
_entity_poly.pdbx_seq_one_letter_code
_entity_poly.pdbx_strand_id
1 'polypeptide(L)'
;MTRWMVNIEPPPFFKKHLGKEGPVDRWQHITFHAPGTVTIDVGVAPTGTGAPEGDRSQGITGFVIHVSTPETETSCVYYWAIVRNYKLGSQRLTTEWREAVRSIFAEDKAILEAQQGAVSRYPDREFYPLNVDGGAILARRYIDRLVERERQGRTGKNPVIPIVSLGSQAAE
;
A
#
# COMPACT_ATOMS: atom_id res chain seq x y z
N MET A 1 -9.81 2.45 5.38
CA MET A 1 -10.29 1.34 6.23
C MET A 1 -9.59 1.44 7.57
N THR A 2 -10.33 1.41 8.66
CA THR A 2 -9.79 1.47 10.02
C THR A 2 -10.28 0.25 10.78
N ARG A 3 -9.37 -0.53 11.35
CA ARG A 3 -9.69 -1.67 12.20
C ARG A 3 -8.91 -1.59 13.50
N TRP A 4 -9.63 -1.76 14.60
CA TRP A 4 -9.06 -1.97 15.93
C TRP A 4 -9.38 -3.37 16.41
N MET A 5 -8.44 -3.99 17.11
CA MET A 5 -8.58 -5.27 17.79
C MET A 5 -8.06 -5.06 19.21
N VAL A 6 -8.97 -4.90 20.16
CA VAL A 6 -8.67 -4.55 21.55
C VAL A 6 -8.51 -5.83 22.37
N ASN A 7 -7.56 -5.84 23.30
CA ASN A 7 -7.33 -6.93 24.24
C ASN A 7 -7.13 -8.30 23.56
N ILE A 8 -6.21 -8.36 22.59
CA ILE A 8 -5.87 -9.60 21.88
C ILE A 8 -4.47 -10.09 22.26
N GLU A 9 -4.21 -11.38 22.04
CA GLU A 9 -2.84 -11.89 22.07
C GLU A 9 -2.00 -11.17 20.99
N PRO A 10 -0.81 -10.65 21.33
CA PRO A 10 0.03 -9.96 20.37
C PRO A 10 0.43 -10.89 19.21
N PRO A 11 0.27 -10.46 17.95
CA PRO A 11 0.74 -11.24 16.81
C PRO A 11 2.24 -11.57 16.97
N PRO A 12 2.72 -12.75 16.53
CA PRO A 12 4.07 -13.23 16.83
C PRO A 12 5.18 -12.22 16.52
N PHE A 13 5.05 -11.53 15.39
CA PHE A 13 5.96 -10.45 15.01
C PHE A 13 6.00 -9.34 16.09
N PHE A 14 4.85 -8.77 16.44
CA PHE A 14 4.78 -7.69 17.41
C PHE A 14 5.19 -8.13 18.81
N LYS A 15 4.84 -9.36 19.22
CA LYS A 15 5.27 -9.96 20.50
C LYS A 15 6.80 -9.94 20.64
N LYS A 16 7.52 -10.30 19.58
CA LYS A 16 9.00 -10.31 19.54
C LYS A 16 9.62 -8.91 19.67
N HIS A 17 8.93 -7.86 19.22
CA HIS A 17 9.51 -6.52 19.08
C HIS A 17 9.04 -5.52 20.14
N LEU A 18 7.83 -5.69 20.70
CA LEU A 18 7.24 -4.79 21.69
C LEU A 18 8.03 -4.80 23.01
N GLY A 19 8.56 -5.95 23.42
CA GLY A 19 9.33 -6.10 24.66
C GLY A 19 8.50 -5.92 25.93
N LYS A 20 7.17 -6.03 25.83
CA LYS A 20 6.22 -5.99 26.94
C LYS A 20 5.35 -7.24 26.85
N GLU A 21 5.02 -7.81 28.00
CA GLU A 21 4.15 -8.98 28.11
C GLU A 21 2.67 -8.58 28.21
N GLY A 22 1.79 -9.57 28.00
CA GLY A 22 0.35 -9.40 28.13
C GLY A 22 -0.37 -9.06 26.83
N PRO A 23 -1.70 -8.87 26.92
CA PRO A 23 -2.54 -8.55 25.78
C PRO A 23 -2.25 -7.15 25.22
N VAL A 24 -2.61 -6.96 23.95
CA VAL A 24 -2.39 -5.71 23.23
C VAL A 24 -3.64 -5.22 22.52
N ASP A 25 -3.68 -3.91 22.31
CA ASP A 25 -4.59 -3.26 21.38
C ASP A 25 -3.85 -3.06 20.06
N ARG A 26 -4.37 -3.69 19.00
CA ARG A 26 -3.82 -3.63 17.65
C ARG A 26 -4.65 -2.70 16.76
N TRP A 27 -3.98 -1.85 16.00
CA TRP A 27 -4.60 -1.07 14.92
C TRP A 27 -4.10 -1.52 13.55
N GLN A 28 -4.97 -1.35 12.56
CA GLN A 28 -4.64 -1.47 11.15
C GLN A 28 -5.46 -0.44 10.37
N HIS A 29 -4.79 0.63 9.96
CA HIS A 29 -5.37 1.74 9.23
C HIS A 29 -4.80 1.70 7.81
N ILE A 30 -5.65 1.37 6.84
CA ILE A 30 -5.29 1.25 5.42
C ILE A 30 -5.93 2.40 4.66
N THR A 31 -5.12 3.17 3.95
CA THR A 31 -5.57 4.31 3.15
C THR A 31 -5.11 4.13 1.71
N PHE A 32 -6.06 4.25 0.78
CA PHE A 32 -5.77 4.35 -0.65
C PHE A 32 -5.66 5.82 -1.04
N HIS A 33 -4.56 6.16 -1.70
CA HIS A 33 -4.29 7.46 -2.29
C HIS A 33 -4.18 7.27 -3.80
N ALA A 34 -5.10 7.87 -4.54
CA ALA A 34 -5.04 7.82 -6.00
C ALA A 34 -3.73 8.48 -6.51
N PRO A 35 -3.17 7.99 -7.63
CA PRO A 35 -3.74 6.97 -8.53
C PRO A 35 -3.40 5.52 -8.16
N GLY A 36 -2.41 5.25 -7.31
CA GLY A 36 -1.88 3.89 -7.13
C GLY A 36 -1.13 3.63 -5.83
N THR A 37 -1.33 4.47 -4.80
CA THR A 37 -0.60 4.35 -3.53
C THR A 37 -1.52 3.79 -2.45
N VAL A 38 -1.04 2.77 -1.72
CA VAL A 38 -1.69 2.26 -0.52
C VAL A 38 -0.73 2.40 0.66
N THR A 39 -1.19 3.02 1.74
CA THR A 39 -0.44 3.13 2.99
C THR A 39 -1.12 2.33 4.09
N ILE A 40 -0.31 1.61 4.88
CA ILE A 40 -0.77 0.80 6.00
C ILE A 40 -0.06 1.27 7.27
N ASP A 41 -0.79 1.94 8.16
CA ASP A 41 -0.37 2.21 9.53
C ASP A 41 -0.85 1.05 10.41
N VAL A 42 0.11 0.26 10.91
CA VAL A 42 -0.15 -0.95 11.68
C VAL A 42 0.75 -1.00 12.89
N GLY A 43 0.18 -1.40 14.03
CA GLY A 43 0.96 -1.50 15.25
C GLY A 43 0.15 -2.06 16.40
N VAL A 44 0.84 -2.14 17.54
CA VAL A 44 0.28 -2.60 18.80
C VAL A 44 0.76 -1.74 19.95
N ALA A 45 -0.05 -1.63 20.99
CA ALA A 45 0.33 -1.13 22.31
C ALA A 45 -0.25 -2.06 23.37
N PRO A 46 0.34 -2.16 24.58
CA PRO A 46 -0.28 -2.90 25.68
C PRO A 46 -1.73 -2.43 25.89
N THR A 47 -2.63 -3.36 26.21
CA THR A 47 -4.03 -3.02 26.41
C THR A 47 -4.20 -2.04 27.57
N GLY A 48 -5.12 -1.08 27.41
CA GLY A 48 -5.47 -0.11 28.45
C GLY A 48 -4.52 1.08 28.56
N THR A 49 -3.60 1.28 27.60
CA THR A 49 -2.69 2.45 27.59
C THR A 49 -3.28 3.70 26.92
N GLY A 50 -4.52 3.66 26.44
CA GLY A 50 -5.14 4.78 25.72
C GLY A 50 -4.89 4.78 24.20
N ALA A 51 -4.41 3.68 23.63
CA ALA A 51 -4.06 3.61 22.20
C ALA A 51 -5.26 3.82 21.26
N PRO A 52 -6.44 3.22 21.50
CA PRO A 52 -7.65 3.53 20.72
C PRO A 52 -8.07 5.00 20.77
N GLU A 53 -7.81 5.68 21.90
CA GLU A 53 -8.12 7.09 22.14
C GLU A 53 -7.09 8.05 21.53
N GLY A 54 -5.96 7.51 21.04
CA GLY A 54 -4.96 8.26 20.29
C GLY A 54 -3.55 8.20 20.90
N ASP A 55 -3.40 7.73 22.14
CA ASP A 55 -2.09 7.61 22.79
C ASP A 55 -1.42 6.27 22.46
N ARG A 56 -0.66 6.27 21.37
CA ARG A 56 0.13 5.11 20.93
C ARG A 56 1.57 5.13 21.46
N SER A 57 1.92 6.01 22.40
CA SER A 57 3.29 6.21 22.89
C SER A 57 3.90 4.96 23.52
N GLN A 58 3.05 4.08 24.05
CA GLN A 58 3.46 2.83 24.68
C GLN A 58 3.62 1.66 23.70
N GLY A 59 3.34 1.90 22.43
CA GLY A 59 3.31 0.88 21.38
C GLY A 59 4.48 0.94 20.40
N ILE A 60 4.41 0.05 19.41
CA ILE A 60 5.29 0.02 18.25
C ILE A 60 4.46 0.10 16.98
N THR A 61 4.92 0.91 16.03
CA THR A 61 4.25 1.16 14.76
C THR A 61 5.18 0.79 13.61
N GLY A 62 4.63 0.06 12.64
CA GLY A 62 5.14 -0.05 11.29
C GLY A 62 4.23 0.75 10.34
N PHE A 63 4.83 1.46 9.40
CA PHE A 63 4.14 2.13 8.32
C PHE A 63 4.61 1.55 7.00
N VAL A 64 3.74 0.85 6.29
CA VAL A 64 4.05 0.22 5.01
C VAL A 64 3.49 1.08 3.89
N ILE A 65 4.31 1.32 2.87
CA ILE A 65 3.94 2.09 1.69
C ILE A 65 4.03 1.14 0.51
N HIS A 66 2.96 1.08 -0.28
CA HIS A 66 2.88 0.36 -1.54
C HIS A 66 2.53 1.36 -2.63
N VAL A 67 3.28 1.37 -3.73
CA VAL A 67 3.00 2.24 -4.87
C VAL A 67 3.08 1.41 -6.13
N SER A 68 1.99 1.36 -6.88
CA SER A 68 1.96 0.76 -8.22
C SER A 68 1.86 1.86 -9.27
N THR A 69 2.83 1.89 -10.17
CA THR A 69 2.84 2.81 -11.31
C THR A 69 2.67 1.99 -12.59
N PRO A 70 1.60 2.19 -13.38
CA PRO A 70 1.41 1.48 -14.65
C PRO A 70 2.60 1.70 -15.59
N GLU A 71 3.06 0.63 -16.23
CA GLU A 71 4.10 0.66 -17.28
C GLU A 71 3.48 0.34 -18.64
N THR A 72 2.68 -0.71 -18.70
CA THR A 72 1.85 -1.09 -19.86
C THR A 72 0.42 -1.37 -19.41
N GLU A 73 -0.45 -1.86 -20.30
CA GLU A 73 -1.78 -2.30 -19.90
C GLU A 73 -1.79 -3.49 -18.93
N THR A 74 -0.72 -4.30 -18.92
CA THR A 74 -0.63 -5.54 -18.14
C THR A 74 0.62 -5.63 -17.27
N SER A 75 1.38 -4.54 -17.15
CA SER A 75 2.56 -4.45 -16.28
C SER A 75 2.60 -3.15 -15.50
N CYS A 76 3.22 -3.18 -14.33
CA CYS A 76 3.47 -2.01 -13.51
C CYS A 76 4.81 -2.12 -12.81
N VAL A 77 5.36 -0.98 -12.42
CA VAL A 77 6.46 -0.92 -11.46
C VAL A 77 5.86 -0.83 -10.06
N TYR A 78 6.24 -1.77 -9.20
CA TYR A 78 5.76 -1.86 -7.83
C TYR A 78 6.87 -1.46 -6.85
N TYR A 79 6.68 -0.32 -6.20
CA TYR A 79 7.55 0.20 -5.14
C TYR A 79 6.97 -0.11 -3.78
N TRP A 80 7.85 -0.42 -2.84
CA TRP A 80 7.46 -0.62 -1.45
C TRP A 80 8.48 -0.02 -0.49
N ALA A 81 8.00 0.41 0.67
CA ALA A 81 8.84 0.86 1.77
C ALA A 81 8.22 0.46 3.10
N ILE A 82 9.07 0.26 4.10
CA ILE A 82 8.65 0.07 5.49
C ILE A 82 9.37 1.09 6.34
N VAL A 83 8.58 1.83 7.11
CA VAL A 83 9.04 2.77 8.12
C VAL A 83 8.64 2.22 9.48
N ARG A 84 9.46 2.45 10.50
CA ARG A 84 9.16 2.03 11.89
C ARG A 84 9.52 3.12 12.86
N ASN A 85 8.84 3.16 14.02
CA ASN A 85 9.11 4.12 15.09
C ASN A 85 9.95 3.54 16.25
N TYR A 86 10.38 2.27 16.14
CA TYR A 86 11.09 1.56 17.21
C TYR A 86 12.42 1.00 16.70
N LYS A 87 13.41 0.88 17.61
CA LYS A 87 14.74 0.33 17.33
C LYS A 87 15.38 0.96 16.07
N LEU A 88 15.35 2.29 16.00
CA LEU A 88 15.72 3.06 14.80
C LEU A 88 17.20 2.87 14.41
N GLY A 89 18.11 2.79 15.40
CA GLY A 89 19.54 2.57 15.15
C GLY A 89 19.93 1.12 14.80
N SER A 90 18.98 0.17 14.80
CA SER A 90 19.31 -1.25 14.61
C SER A 90 19.39 -1.61 13.12
N GLN A 91 20.61 -1.61 12.58
CA GLN A 91 20.85 -2.05 11.19
C GLN A 91 20.51 -3.53 10.97
N ARG A 92 20.83 -4.40 11.94
CA ARG A 92 20.42 -5.81 11.89
C ARG A 92 18.91 -5.95 11.68
N LEU A 93 18.11 -5.24 12.48
CA LEU A 93 16.66 -5.28 12.36
C LEU A 93 16.17 -4.69 11.03
N THR A 94 16.83 -3.66 10.50
CA THR A 94 16.56 -3.12 9.15
C THR A 94 16.76 -4.18 8.08
N THR A 95 17.87 -4.91 8.12
CA THR A 95 18.13 -6.01 7.17
C THR A 95 17.12 -7.13 7.32
N GLU A 96 16.85 -7.60 8.55
CA GLU A 96 15.86 -8.65 8.81
C GLU A 96 14.47 -8.31 8.26
N TRP A 97 14.03 -7.06 8.49
CA TRP A 97 12.77 -6.57 7.94
C TRP A 97 12.76 -6.57 6.42
N ARG A 98 13.82 -6.06 5.80
CA ARG A 98 13.93 -6.00 4.34
C ARG A 98 13.85 -7.39 3.72
N GLU A 99 14.58 -8.37 4.27
CA GLU A 99 14.61 -9.74 3.74
C GLU A 99 13.27 -10.45 3.96
N ALA A 100 12.67 -10.32 5.15
CA ALA A 100 11.37 -10.94 5.45
C ALA A 100 10.28 -10.44 4.50
N VAL A 101 10.23 -9.12 4.27
CA VAL A 101 9.21 -8.51 3.41
C VAL A 101 9.45 -8.78 1.95
N ARG A 102 10.71 -8.86 1.51
CA ARG A 102 11.02 -9.28 0.13
C ARG A 102 10.48 -10.68 -0.15
N SER A 103 10.53 -11.59 0.82
CA SER A 103 9.95 -12.93 0.69
C SER A 103 8.43 -12.88 0.54
N ILE A 104 7.74 -12.12 1.40
CA ILE A 104 6.27 -11.97 1.36
C ILE A 104 5.82 -11.36 0.01
N PHE A 105 6.51 -10.34 -0.48
CA PHE A 105 6.16 -9.75 -1.78
C PHE A 105 6.47 -10.65 -2.98
N ALA A 106 7.37 -11.62 -2.84
CA ALA A 106 7.56 -12.62 -3.88
C ALA A 106 6.33 -13.54 -4.00
N GLU A 107 5.70 -13.87 -2.87
CA GLU A 107 4.44 -14.63 -2.85
C GLU A 107 3.29 -13.80 -3.45
N ASP A 108 3.14 -12.53 -3.02
CA ASP A 108 2.12 -11.63 -3.57
C ASP A 108 2.26 -11.47 -5.09
N LYS A 109 3.51 -11.29 -5.57
CA LYS A 109 3.80 -11.18 -7.00
C LYS A 109 3.28 -12.41 -7.77
N ALA A 110 3.59 -13.61 -7.30
CA ALA A 110 3.18 -14.84 -7.98
C ALA A 110 1.65 -14.95 -8.10
N ILE A 111 0.91 -14.55 -7.06
CA ILE A 111 -0.55 -14.53 -7.07
C ILE A 111 -1.09 -13.46 -8.00
N LEU A 112 -0.53 -12.24 -7.98
CA LEU A 112 -0.97 -11.15 -8.85
C LEU A 112 -0.74 -11.47 -10.34
N GLU A 113 0.40 -12.08 -10.69
CA GLU A 113 0.69 -12.52 -12.06
C GLU A 113 -0.29 -13.62 -12.51
N ALA A 114 -0.60 -14.58 -11.63
CA ALA A 114 -1.61 -15.60 -11.91
C ALA A 114 -3.01 -15.00 -12.08
N GLN A 115 -3.38 -14.01 -11.27
CA GLN A 115 -4.64 -13.27 -11.39
C GLN A 115 -4.72 -12.52 -12.72
N GLN A 116 -3.65 -11.83 -13.14
CA GLN A 116 -3.60 -11.17 -14.44
C GLN A 116 -3.77 -12.18 -15.58
N GLY A 117 -3.11 -13.35 -15.50
CA GLY A 117 -3.30 -14.43 -16.46
C GLY A 117 -4.74 -14.94 -16.54
N ALA A 118 -5.41 -15.06 -15.39
CA ALA A 118 -6.82 -15.45 -15.34
C ALA A 118 -7.75 -14.38 -15.95
N VAL A 119 -7.52 -13.10 -15.65
CA VAL A 119 -8.27 -11.98 -16.25
C VAL A 119 -8.11 -11.97 -17.76
N SER A 120 -6.89 -12.14 -18.27
CA SER A 120 -6.63 -12.19 -19.72
C SER A 120 -7.30 -13.39 -20.41
N ARG A 121 -7.40 -14.54 -19.72
CA ARG A 121 -8.01 -15.75 -20.29
C ARG A 121 -9.55 -15.72 -20.29
N TYR A 122 -10.15 -14.97 -19.37
CA TYR A 122 -11.60 -14.89 -19.19
C TYR A 122 -12.05 -13.43 -19.14
N PRO A 123 -12.02 -12.70 -20.26
CA PRO A 123 -12.31 -11.25 -20.27
C PRO A 123 -13.76 -10.92 -19.87
N ASP A 124 -14.70 -11.82 -20.12
CA ASP A 124 -16.13 -11.63 -19.83
C ASP A 124 -16.54 -12.05 -18.41
N ARG A 125 -15.58 -12.54 -17.60
CA ARG A 125 -15.85 -12.97 -16.22
C ARG A 125 -16.02 -11.77 -15.31
N GLU A 126 -17.20 -11.67 -14.70
CA GLU A 126 -17.43 -10.69 -13.64
C GLU A 126 -16.67 -11.05 -12.36
N PHE A 127 -16.18 -10.01 -11.68
CA PHE A 127 -15.54 -10.13 -10.38
C PHE A 127 -16.62 -10.23 -9.30
N TYR A 128 -16.60 -11.29 -8.49
CA TYR A 128 -17.54 -11.49 -7.40
C TYR A 128 -16.88 -11.13 -6.07
N PRO A 129 -17.13 -9.92 -5.53
CA PRO A 129 -16.49 -9.50 -4.30
C PRO A 129 -17.04 -10.22 -3.08
N LEU A 130 -16.16 -10.45 -2.11
CA LEU A 130 -16.49 -10.89 -0.77
C LEU A 130 -16.55 -9.69 0.20
N ASN A 131 -17.07 -9.91 1.41
CA ASN A 131 -17.13 -8.86 2.44
C ASN A 131 -15.75 -8.26 2.78
N VAL A 132 -14.68 -9.02 2.59
CA VAL A 132 -13.30 -8.57 2.82
C VAL A 132 -12.79 -7.61 1.73
N ASP A 133 -13.43 -7.56 0.57
CA ASP A 133 -12.97 -6.79 -0.60
C ASP A 133 -13.49 -5.35 -0.63
N GLY A 134 -14.30 -4.94 0.37
CA GLY A 134 -14.94 -3.63 0.38
C GLY A 134 -13.99 -2.45 0.16
N GLY A 135 -12.78 -2.50 0.74
CA GLY A 135 -11.75 -1.48 0.53
C GLY A 135 -11.25 -1.41 -0.92
N ALA A 136 -10.98 -2.55 -1.54
CA ALA A 136 -10.48 -2.64 -2.92
C ALA A 136 -11.55 -2.19 -3.93
N ILE A 137 -12.82 -2.57 -3.71
CA ILE A 137 -13.95 -2.15 -4.56
C ILE A 137 -14.11 -0.63 -4.53
N LEU A 138 -14.04 -0.02 -3.35
CA LEU A 138 -14.14 1.44 -3.22
C LEU A 138 -12.98 2.16 -3.91
N ALA A 139 -11.75 1.62 -3.81
CA ALA A 139 -10.61 2.15 -4.54
C ALA A 139 -10.83 2.07 -6.06
N ARG A 140 -11.30 0.92 -6.57
CA ARG A 140 -11.59 0.74 -8.00
C ARG A 140 -12.62 1.74 -8.52
N ARG A 141 -13.77 1.87 -7.82
CA ARG A 141 -14.80 2.86 -8.13
C ARG A 141 -14.30 4.30 -8.05
N TYR A 142 -13.30 4.58 -7.22
CA TYR A 142 -12.68 5.90 -7.16
C TYR A 142 -11.79 6.16 -8.37
N ILE A 143 -10.95 5.19 -8.76
CA ILE A 143 -10.14 5.26 -9.98
C ILE A 143 -11.03 5.42 -11.21
N ASP A 144 -12.10 4.63 -11.35
CA ASP A 144 -13.03 4.71 -12.49
C ASP A 144 -13.60 6.13 -12.67
N ARG A 145 -13.96 6.78 -11.56
CA ARG A 145 -14.43 8.18 -11.56
C ARG A 145 -13.36 9.17 -12.00
N LEU A 146 -12.10 8.95 -11.62
CA LEU A 146 -10.99 9.81 -12.04
C LEU A 146 -10.73 9.65 -13.55
N VAL A 147 -10.72 8.42 -14.05
CA VAL A 147 -10.57 8.12 -15.49
C VAL A 147 -11.69 8.75 -16.31
N GLU A 148 -12.94 8.63 -15.86
CA GLU A 148 -14.08 9.24 -16.55
C GLU A 148 -13.96 10.76 -16.61
N ARG A 149 -13.53 11.40 -15.51
CA ARG A 149 -13.28 12.85 -15.48
C ARG A 149 -12.17 13.27 -16.44
N GLU A 150 -11.09 12.49 -16.54
CA GLU A 150 -10.00 12.74 -17.48
C GLU A 150 -10.47 12.64 -18.94
N ARG A 151 -11.30 11.64 -19.27
CA ARG A 151 -11.89 11.47 -20.60
C ARG A 151 -12.77 12.66 -20.99
N GLN A 152 -13.60 13.15 -20.07
CA GLN A 152 -14.44 14.32 -20.28
C GLN A 152 -13.61 15.59 -20.48
N GLY A 153 -12.57 15.80 -19.66
CA GLY A 153 -11.66 16.94 -19.79
C GLY A 153 -10.90 16.98 -21.12
N ARG A 154 -10.64 15.83 -21.74
CA ARG A 154 -9.97 15.71 -23.05
C ARG A 154 -10.83 16.13 -24.25
N THR A 155 -12.15 16.26 -24.07
CA THR A 155 -13.06 16.79 -25.11
C THR A 155 -13.07 18.32 -25.17
N GLY A 156 -12.53 18.99 -24.15
CA GLY A 156 -12.15 20.40 -24.23
C GLY A 156 -10.85 20.56 -25.01
N LYS A 157 -10.82 21.49 -25.99
CA LYS A 157 -9.63 21.85 -26.77
C LYS A 157 -8.51 22.39 -25.86
N ASN A 158 -7.78 21.53 -25.16
CA ASN A 158 -6.50 21.91 -24.59
C ASN A 158 -5.47 21.91 -25.72
N PRO A 159 -4.84 23.06 -26.03
CA PRO A 159 -3.82 23.09 -27.07
C PRO A 159 -2.67 22.17 -26.64
N VAL A 160 -2.37 21.18 -27.48
CA VAL A 160 -1.14 20.41 -27.37
C VAL A 160 0.01 21.40 -27.59
N ILE A 161 0.78 21.69 -26.55
CA ILE A 161 2.00 22.49 -26.67
C ILE A 161 3.10 21.54 -27.13
N PRO A 162 3.61 21.63 -28.38
CA PRO A 162 4.67 20.76 -28.84
C PRO A 162 5.95 21.05 -28.06
N ILE A 163 6.62 19.99 -27.61
CA ILE A 163 7.98 20.10 -27.07
C ILE A 163 8.91 20.32 -28.28
N VAL A 164 9.37 21.55 -28.46
CA VAL A 164 10.34 21.88 -29.50
C VAL A 164 11.73 21.49 -28.99
N SER A 165 12.35 20.50 -29.63
CA SER A 165 13.76 20.19 -29.40
C SER A 165 14.59 21.39 -29.89
N LEU A 166 15.32 22.04 -28.98
CA LEU A 166 16.29 23.07 -29.34
C LEU A 166 17.44 22.37 -30.07
N GLY A 167 17.46 22.52 -31.39
CA GLY A 167 18.55 22.03 -32.23
C GLY A 167 19.88 22.61 -31.76
N SER A 168 20.86 21.74 -31.56
CA SER A 168 22.25 22.09 -31.31
C SER A 168 22.77 22.94 -32.48
N GLN A 169 22.83 24.26 -32.30
CA GLN A 169 23.71 25.08 -33.13
C GLN A 169 25.14 24.76 -32.70
N ALA A 170 25.82 23.96 -33.52
CA ALA A 170 27.26 23.81 -33.47
C ALA A 170 27.89 25.19 -33.71
N ALA A 171 28.71 25.64 -32.78
CA ALA A 171 29.58 26.78 -32.96
C ALA A 171 30.65 26.41 -33.99
N GLU A 172 30.74 27.21 -35.05
CA GLU A 172 31.84 27.24 -36.01
C GLU A 172 32.89 28.27 -35.55
#